data_AF-A0A1V5AI23-F1
#
_entry.id   AF-A0A1V5AI23-F1
#
_cell.length_a   1.000
_cell.length_b   1.000
_cell.length_c   1.000
_cell.angle_alpha   90.00
_cell.angle_beta   90.00
_cell.angle_gamma   90.00
#
_symmetry.space_group_name_H-M   'P 1'
#
loop_
_entity.id
_entity.type
_entity.pdbx_description
1 polymer ?
#
loop_
_entity_poly.entity_id
_entity_poly.type
_entity_poly.pdbx_seq_one_letter_code
_entity_poly.pdbx_strand_id
1 'polypeptide(L)'
;MVDAGILSPDEAVSHPMRHIVTRIIGRPGDLPDFYHFSMEDGTLVLCSDGLLDGMDDRELGTFARRLHIKGLCESLVEYARTRSRDNITVVAAARE
;
A
#
# COMPACT_ATOMS: atom_id res chain seq x y z
N MET A 1 13.82 2.24 -10.58
CA MET A 1 13.62 2.72 -11.96
C MET A 1 13.22 4.18 -11.96
N VAL A 2 12.27 4.58 -11.12
CA VAL A 2 11.92 6.00 -10.92
C VAL A 2 13.07 6.80 -10.32
N ASP A 3 13.65 6.36 -9.20
CA ASP A 3 14.78 7.08 -8.55
C ASP A 3 16.03 7.20 -9.43
N ALA A 4 16.19 6.27 -10.38
CA ALA A 4 17.28 6.28 -11.35
C ALA A 4 16.97 7.16 -12.60
N GLY A 5 15.80 7.80 -12.65
CA GLY A 5 15.35 8.64 -13.77
C GLY A 5 14.97 7.85 -15.03
N ILE A 6 14.79 6.53 -14.94
CA ILE A 6 14.48 5.65 -16.09
C ILE A 6 12.99 5.67 -16.42
N LEU A 7 12.13 5.83 -15.42
CA LEU A 7 10.68 5.92 -15.56
C LEU A 7 10.17 7.14 -14.80
N SER A 8 9.14 7.80 -15.32
CA SER A 8 8.30 8.68 -14.52
C SER A 8 7.46 7.87 -13.50
N PRO A 9 6.95 8.50 -12.42
CA PRO A 9 6.05 7.84 -11.48
C PRO A 9 4.82 7.21 -12.15
N ASP A 10 4.22 7.90 -13.13
CA ASP A 10 3.04 7.42 -13.84
C ASP A 10 3.33 6.19 -14.71
N GLU A 11 4.49 6.16 -15.38
CA GLU A 11 4.93 5.01 -16.17
C GLU A 11 5.21 3.79 -15.28
N ALA A 12 5.69 4.00 -14.06
CA ALA A 12 5.99 2.91 -13.14
C ALA A 12 4.75 2.10 -12.72
N VAL A 13 3.58 2.74 -12.60
CA VAL A 13 2.32 2.09 -12.19
C VAL A 13 1.86 1.03 -13.21
N SER A 14 2.14 1.24 -14.50
CA SER A 14 1.74 0.33 -15.59
C SER A 14 2.90 -0.54 -16.09
N HIS A 15 4.09 -0.43 -15.49
CA HIS A 15 5.27 -1.13 -15.96
C HIS A 15 5.15 -2.65 -15.79
N PRO A 16 5.51 -3.48 -16.79
CA PRO A 16 5.41 -4.94 -16.70
C PRO A 16 6.16 -5.56 -15.52
N MET A 17 7.22 -4.88 -15.04
CA MET A 17 8.06 -5.30 -13.92
C MET A 17 7.75 -4.55 -12.61
N ARG A 18 6.58 -3.91 -12.47
CA ARG A 18 6.23 -3.12 -11.27
C ARG A 18 6.23 -3.93 -9.97
N HIS A 19 6.03 -5.25 -10.05
CA HIS A 19 6.01 -6.17 -8.91
C HIS A 19 7.39 -6.72 -8.51
N ILE A 20 8.48 -6.30 -9.16
CA ILE A 20 9.80 -6.82 -8.84
C ILE A 20 10.32 -6.17 -7.55
N VAL A 21 10.36 -6.98 -6.49
CA VAL A 21 10.94 -6.61 -5.20
C VAL A 21 12.47 -6.69 -5.27
N THR A 22 13.15 -5.59 -4.95
CA THR A 22 14.62 -5.51 -5.00
C THR A 22 15.30 -5.86 -3.67
N ARG A 23 14.58 -5.83 -2.54
CA ARG A 23 15.07 -6.18 -1.20
C ARG A 23 14.13 -7.14 -0.48
N ILE A 24 14.66 -8.19 0.12
CA ILE A 24 13.87 -9.22 0.82
C ILE A 24 14.50 -9.63 2.15
N ILE A 25 13.66 -10.03 3.09
CA ILE A 25 14.13 -10.61 4.36
C ILE A 25 14.87 -11.92 4.06
N GLY A 26 16.07 -12.09 4.62
CA GLY A 26 16.87 -13.30 4.51
C GLY A 26 17.91 -13.30 3.39
N ARG A 27 17.96 -12.27 2.52
CA ARG A 27 19.08 -12.10 1.58
C ARG A 27 20.26 -11.42 2.30
N PRO A 28 21.48 -12.00 2.25
CA PRO A 28 22.65 -11.36 2.84
C PRO A 28 22.90 -9.96 2.26
N GLY A 29 23.09 -8.97 3.13
CA GLY A 29 23.35 -7.58 2.76
C GLY A 29 22.10 -6.70 2.61
N ASP A 30 20.90 -7.29 2.51
CA ASP A 30 19.66 -6.51 2.54
C ASP A 30 19.37 -6.04 3.98
N LEU A 31 19.15 -4.74 4.15
CA LEU A 31 18.77 -4.12 5.42
C LEU A 31 17.37 -3.50 5.33
N PRO A 32 16.56 -3.60 6.40
CA PRO A 32 15.27 -2.93 6.46
C PRO A 32 15.43 -1.41 6.58
N ASP A 33 14.41 -0.68 6.13
CA ASP A 33 14.31 0.75 6.40
C ASP A 33 13.64 0.98 7.75
N PHE A 34 14.13 1.99 8.47
CA PHE A 34 13.55 2.43 9.73
C PHE A 34 12.94 3.81 9.55
N TYR A 35 11.65 3.93 9.80
CA TYR A 35 10.92 5.19 9.78
C TYR A 35 10.42 5.51 11.18
N HIS A 36 10.66 6.75 11.63
CA HIS A 36 10.05 7.30 12.82
C HIS A 36 9.11 8.40 12.39
N PHE A 37 7.86 8.34 12.85
CA PHE A 37 6.89 9.40 12.66
C PHE A 37 6.02 9.51 13.92
N SER A 38 5.54 10.71 14.19
CA SER A 38 4.49 10.94 15.18
C SER A 38 3.16 10.92 14.46
N MET A 39 2.28 9.99 14.84
CA MET A 39 0.93 9.92 14.29
C MET A 39 0.08 11.01 14.93
N GLU A 40 -0.39 11.99 14.18
CA GLU A 40 -1.44 12.92 14.62
C GLU A 40 -2.82 12.25 14.56
N ASP A 41 -3.90 13.00 14.78
CA ASP A 41 -5.26 12.48 14.65
C ASP A 41 -5.50 11.99 13.21
N GLY A 42 -6.01 10.77 13.07
CA GLY A 42 -6.24 10.16 11.77
C GLY A 42 -6.05 8.65 11.76
N THR A 43 -5.88 8.10 10.56
CA THR A 43 -5.83 6.65 10.32
C THR A 43 -4.54 6.27 9.59
N LEU A 44 -3.80 5.33 10.16
CA LEU A 44 -2.66 4.67 9.53
C LEU A 44 -3.14 3.36 8.89
N VAL A 45 -2.80 3.15 7.62
CA VAL A 45 -3.08 1.90 6.90
C VAL A 45 -1.78 1.26 6.47
N LEU A 46 -1.61 -0.01 6.79
CA LEU A 46 -0.57 -0.89 6.25
C LEU A 46 -1.24 -1.95 5.38
N CYS A 47 -0.71 -2.18 4.19
CA CYS A 47 -1.27 -3.17 3.26
C CYS A 47 -0.19 -3.90 2.47
N SER A 48 -0.53 -5.08 1.94
CA SER A 48 0.23 -5.69 0.86
C SER A 48 0.00 -4.94 -0.47
N ASP A 49 0.90 -5.13 -1.43
CA ASP A 49 0.76 -4.62 -2.80
C ASP A 49 -0.50 -5.12 -3.50
N GLY A 50 -0.97 -6.32 -3.15
CA GLY A 50 -2.26 -6.84 -3.62
C GLY A 50 -3.46 -5.92 -3.36
N LEU A 51 -3.41 -5.02 -2.36
CA LEU A 51 -4.44 -3.98 -2.20
C LEU A 51 -4.35 -2.93 -3.32
N LEU A 52 -3.15 -2.39 -3.54
CA LEU A 52 -2.87 -1.30 -4.48
C LEU A 52 -2.95 -1.74 -5.95
N ASP A 53 -2.90 -3.05 -6.23
CA ASP A 53 -3.27 -3.59 -7.53
C ASP A 53 -4.75 -3.42 -7.87
N GLY A 54 -5.60 -3.40 -6.83
CA GLY A 54 -7.04 -3.29 -6.98
C GLY A 54 -7.59 -1.88 -6.79
N MET A 55 -6.79 -0.94 -6.31
CA MET A 55 -7.22 0.44 -6.04
C MET A 55 -6.05 1.43 -5.97
N ASP A 56 -6.31 2.70 -6.31
CA ASP A 56 -5.30 3.77 -6.21
C ASP A 56 -5.31 4.49 -4.84
N ASP A 57 -4.29 5.31 -4.58
CA ASP A 57 -4.15 6.06 -3.33
C ASP A 57 -5.32 7.03 -3.06
N ARG A 58 -5.96 7.55 -4.12
CA ARG A 58 -7.10 8.47 -3.97
C ARG A 58 -8.36 7.72 -3.53
N GLU A 59 -8.58 6.53 -4.06
CA GLU A 59 -9.62 5.62 -3.62
C GLU A 59 -9.39 5.22 -2.16
N LEU A 60 -8.18 4.76 -1.81
CA LEU A 60 -7.82 4.40 -0.44
C LEU A 60 -8.06 5.55 0.54
N GLY A 61 -7.59 6.76 0.20
CA GLY A 61 -7.81 7.96 1.01
C GLY A 61 -9.29 8.32 1.15
N THR A 62 -10.13 8.00 0.16
CA THR A 62 -11.58 8.22 0.24
C THR A 62 -12.24 7.27 1.22
N PHE A 63 -11.86 5.99 1.23
CA PHE A 63 -12.33 5.03 2.22
C PHE A 63 -11.89 5.43 3.63
N ALA A 64 -10.61 5.75 3.81
CA ALA A 64 -10.05 6.12 5.10
C ALA A 64 -10.68 7.38 5.72
N ARG A 65 -11.15 8.34 4.89
CA ARG A 65 -11.85 9.55 5.36
C ARG A 65 -13.33 9.36 5.63
N ARG A 66 -14.00 8.45 4.91
CA ARG A 66 -15.47 8.29 4.97
C ARG A 66 -15.93 7.22 5.94
N LEU A 67 -15.08 6.24 6.20
CA LEU A 67 -15.43 5.10 7.04
C LEU A 67 -14.79 5.25 8.41
N HIS A 68 -15.54 4.82 9.42
CA HIS A 68 -14.99 4.59 10.75
C HIS A 68 -13.98 3.43 10.70
N ILE A 69 -12.99 3.42 11.59
CA ILE A 69 -11.96 2.36 11.65
C ILE A 69 -12.58 0.96 11.73
N LYS A 70 -13.73 0.87 12.41
CA LYS A 70 -14.58 -0.34 12.46
C LYS A 70 -15.20 -0.60 11.08
N GLY A 71 -14.71 -1.64 10.41
CA GLY A 71 -15.17 -2.07 9.08
C GLY A 71 -14.36 -1.51 7.92
N LEU A 72 -13.37 -0.64 8.18
CA LEU A 72 -12.49 -0.09 7.13
C LEU A 72 -11.73 -1.20 6.41
N CYS A 73 -11.06 -2.10 7.14
CA CYS A 73 -10.27 -3.18 6.52
C CYS A 73 -11.13 -4.11 5.66
N GLU A 74 -12.31 -4.53 6.13
CA GLU A 74 -13.24 -5.36 5.34
C GLU A 74 -13.66 -4.63 4.06
N SER A 75 -14.05 -3.36 4.16
CA SER A 75 -14.46 -2.56 3.00
C SER A 75 -13.35 -2.42 1.97
N LEU A 76 -12.10 -2.20 2.41
CA LEU A 76 -10.93 -2.11 1.53
C LEU A 76 -10.66 -3.44 0.81
N VAL A 77 -10.66 -4.55 1.55
CA VAL A 77 -10.45 -5.89 0.99
C VAL A 77 -11.56 -6.25 -0.01
N GLU A 78 -12.82 -6.00 0.32
CA GLU A 78 -13.96 -6.27 -0.56
C GLU A 78 -13.92 -5.43 -1.85
N TYR A 79 -13.48 -4.18 -1.75
CA TYR A 79 -13.33 -3.33 -2.92
C TYR A 79 -12.23 -3.85 -3.87
N ALA A 80 -11.05 -4.12 -3.33
CA ALA A 80 -9.86 -4.48 -4.10
C ALA A 80 -9.90 -5.92 -4.64
N ARG A 81 -10.52 -6.88 -3.93
CA ARG A 81 -10.55 -8.30 -4.35
C ARG A 81 -11.24 -8.57 -5.69
N THR A 82 -12.05 -7.61 -6.17
CA THR A 82 -12.71 -7.72 -7.48
C THR A 82 -11.81 -7.32 -8.65
N ARG A 83 -10.68 -6.66 -8.34
CA ARG A 83 -9.75 -6.05 -9.30
C ARG A 83 -8.32 -6.58 -9.18
N SER A 84 -7.93 -7.03 -7.99
CA SER A 84 -6.64 -7.67 -7.72
C SER A 84 -6.73 -9.19 -7.84
N ARG A 85 -5.64 -9.81 -8.27
CA ARG A 85 -5.47 -11.28 -8.32
C ARG A 85 -4.54 -11.81 -7.23
N ASP A 86 -3.96 -10.92 -6.42
CA ASP A 86 -2.98 -11.27 -5.41
C ASP A 86 -3.63 -11.41 -4.02
N ASN A 87 -2.85 -11.88 -3.05
CA ASN A 87 -3.24 -11.90 -1.65
C ASN A 87 -3.32 -10.48 -1.09
N ILE A 88 -4.45 -10.18 -0.46
CA ILE A 88 -4.73 -8.86 0.11
C ILE A 88 -4.68 -8.98 1.63
N THR A 89 -3.75 -8.26 2.24
CA THR A 89 -3.67 -8.11 3.69
C THR A 89 -3.73 -6.62 4.03
N VAL A 90 -4.57 -6.24 4.99
CA VAL A 90 -4.72 -4.85 5.44
C VAL A 90 -4.78 -4.80 6.96
N VAL A 91 -4.05 -3.85 7.54
CA VAL A 91 -4.11 -3.48 8.95
C VAL A 91 -4.34 -1.98 9.03
N ALA A 92 -5.28 -1.55 9.85
CA ALA A 92 -5.55 -0.14 10.08
C ALA A 92 -5.53 0.17 11.59
N ALA A 93 -4.94 1.31 11.93
CA ALA A 93 -4.93 1.87 13.28
C ALA A 93 -5.43 3.32 13.21
N ALA A 94 -6.23 3.74 14.18
CA ALA A 94 -6.70 5.11 14.29
C ALA A 94 -6.21 5.75 15.58
N ARG A 95 -5.93 7.05 15.51
CA ARG A 95 -5.70 7.91 16.66
C ARG A 95 -6.78 8.99 16.63
N GLU A 96 -7.48 9.10 17.75
CA GLU A 96 -8.58 10.05 18.00
C GLU A 96 -8.29 10.86 19.26
#